data_AF-A0A2G3PYV1-F1
#
_entry.id   AF-A0A2G3PYV1-F1
#
_cell.length_a   1.000
_cell.length_b   1.000
_cell.length_c   1.000
_cell.angle_alpha   90.00
_cell.angle_beta   90.00
_cell.angle_gamma   90.00
#
_symmetry.space_group_name_H-M   'P 1'
#
loop_
_entity.id
_entity.type
_entity.pdbx_description
1 polymer ?
#
loop_
_entity_poly.entity_id
_entity_poly.type
_entity_poly.pdbx_seq_one_letter_code
_entity_poly.pdbx_strand_id
1 'polypeptide(L)'
;MNLSTHPAFSHVDPNFLQTLQKTIDHTSGKSELEMLGTMMAISNEAKKKNISFTPEMQTALLDYLKSHLPVAKRKQFDAFLSMFLSKMNTQ
;
A
#
# COMPACT_ATOMS: atom_id res chain seq x y z
N MET A 1 11.61 6.58 0.07
CA MET A 1 10.88 6.79 -1.22
C MET A 1 9.78 7.82 -0.99
N ASN A 2 9.21 8.43 -2.03
CA ASN A 2 8.00 9.26 -1.91
C ASN A 2 7.00 8.77 -2.97
N LEU A 3 5.77 8.45 -2.55
CA LEU A 3 4.72 7.97 -3.45
C LEU A 3 4.31 9.05 -4.47
N SER A 4 4.28 10.30 -4.02
CA SER A 4 3.96 11.50 -4.80
C SER A 4 4.91 11.76 -5.97
N THR A 5 6.13 11.21 -5.93
CA THR A 5 7.14 11.36 -7.00
C THR A 5 7.21 10.16 -7.93
N HIS A 6 6.45 9.09 -7.66
CA HIS A 6 6.56 7.85 -8.39
C HIS A 6 5.62 7.86 -9.61
N PRO A 7 6.10 7.52 -10.83
CA PRO A 7 5.35 7.68 -12.08
C PRO A 7 4.03 6.89 -12.10
N ALA A 8 3.98 5.77 -11.38
CA ALA A 8 2.74 5.01 -11.20
C ALA A 8 1.58 5.82 -10.60
N PHE A 9 1.87 6.89 -9.84
CA PHE A 9 0.86 7.73 -9.18
C PHE A 9 0.64 9.08 -9.88
N SER A 10 1.22 9.31 -11.07
CA SER A 10 1.10 10.59 -11.78
C SER A 10 -0.34 10.98 -12.15
N HIS A 11 -1.23 10.00 -12.29
CA HIS A 11 -2.65 10.21 -12.58
C HIS A 11 -3.55 10.10 -11.33
N VAL A 12 -2.96 9.93 -10.15
CA VAL A 12 -3.68 9.75 -8.90
C VAL A 12 -3.84 11.09 -8.20
N ASP A 13 -5.00 11.30 -7.59
CA ASP A 13 -5.33 12.54 -6.91
C ASP A 13 -4.29 12.87 -5.81
N PRO A 14 -3.70 14.08 -5.81
CA PRO A 14 -2.63 14.43 -4.89
C PRO A 14 -3.10 14.47 -3.42
N ASN A 15 -4.38 14.74 -3.15
CA ASN A 15 -4.91 14.64 -1.79
C ASN A 15 -4.98 13.19 -1.33
N PHE A 16 -5.36 12.27 -2.22
CA PHE A 16 -5.31 10.84 -1.92
C PHE A 16 -3.88 10.38 -1.64
N LEU A 17 -2.89 10.80 -2.45
CA LEU A 17 -1.48 10.47 -2.22
C LEU A 17 -0.95 11.01 -0.88
N GLN A 18 -1.32 12.24 -0.52
CA GLN A 18 -1.00 12.81 0.80
C GLN A 18 -1.60 11.98 1.95
N THR A 19 -2.88 11.61 1.87
CA THR A 19 -3.53 10.76 2.88
C THR A 19 -2.87 9.40 2.96
N LEU A 20 -2.56 8.79 1.81
CA LEU A 20 -1.95 7.48 1.69
C LEU A 20 -0.55 7.47 2.31
N GLN A 21 0.25 8.49 1.99
CA GLN A 21 1.57 8.68 2.55
C GLN A 21 1.51 8.88 4.07
N LYS A 22 0.62 9.74 4.57
CA LYS A 22 0.42 9.94 6.02
C LYS A 22 -0.03 8.66 6.72
N THR A 23 -0.95 7.90 6.11
CA THR A 23 -1.46 6.68 6.72
C THR A 23 -0.35 5.64 6.84
N ILE A 24 0.45 5.44 5.79
CA ILE A 24 1.60 4.52 5.81
C ILE A 24 2.68 4.97 6.78
N ASP A 25 2.98 6.27 6.84
CA ASP A 25 3.95 6.82 7.79
C ASP A 25 3.50 6.56 9.23
N HIS A 26 2.20 6.68 9.51
CA HIS A 26 1.58 6.30 10.79
C HIS A 26 1.56 4.78 11.05
N THR A 27 1.69 3.93 10.02
CA THR A 27 1.80 2.47 10.18
C THR A 27 3.24 1.99 10.30
N SER A 28 4.22 2.88 10.11
CA SER A 28 5.64 2.58 10.23
C SER A 28 5.96 2.04 11.64
N GLY A 29 6.49 0.83 11.73
CA GLY A 29 6.78 0.15 13.00
C GLY A 29 5.61 -0.64 13.65
N LYS A 30 4.41 -0.63 13.05
CA LYS A 30 3.25 -1.41 13.53
C LYS A 30 3.24 -2.85 13.00
N SER A 31 2.37 -3.69 13.55
CA SER A 31 2.19 -5.10 13.14
C SER A 31 1.62 -5.23 11.71
N GLU A 32 1.89 -6.36 11.05
CA GLU A 32 1.44 -6.65 9.69
C GLU A 32 -0.10 -6.53 9.52
N LEU A 33 -0.87 -6.88 10.55
CA LEU A 33 -2.34 -6.70 10.57
C LEU A 33 -2.78 -5.23 10.48
N GLU A 34 -2.08 -4.32 11.15
CA GLU A 34 -2.36 -2.87 11.08
C GLU A 34 -2.03 -2.33 9.69
N MET A 35 -0.99 -2.88 9.05
CA MET A 35 -0.64 -2.55 7.67
C MET A 35 -1.68 -3.00 6.67
N LEU A 36 -2.28 -4.18 6.85
CA LEU A 36 -3.40 -4.62 6.02
C LEU A 36 -4.63 -3.76 6.25
N GLY A 37 -4.95 -3.41 7.51
CA GLY A 37 -6.03 -2.49 7.84
C GLY A 37 -5.85 -1.14 7.12
N THR A 38 -4.61 -0.64 7.12
CA THR A 38 -4.21 0.55 6.37
C THR A 38 -4.38 0.36 4.87
N MET A 39 -3.89 -0.75 4.31
CA MET A 39 -4.01 -1.05 2.88
C MET A 39 -5.46 -1.22 2.42
N MET A 40 -6.31 -1.82 3.25
CA MET A 40 -7.74 -1.97 3.02
C MET A 40 -8.45 -0.62 3.10
N ALA A 41 -8.12 0.22 4.08
CA ALA A 41 -8.64 1.58 4.19
C ALA A 41 -8.27 2.40 2.94
N ILE A 42 -7.02 2.30 2.49
CA ILE A 42 -6.50 2.92 1.27
C ILE A 42 -7.25 2.40 0.03
N SER A 43 -7.42 1.07 -0.09
CA SER A 43 -8.14 0.46 -1.20
C SER A 43 -9.61 0.86 -1.23
N ASN A 44 -10.25 0.99 -0.08
CA ASN A 44 -11.63 1.46 0.04
C ASN A 44 -11.75 2.96 -0.30
N GLU A 45 -10.82 3.81 0.12
CA GLU A 45 -10.76 5.21 -0.28
C GLU A 45 -10.56 5.35 -1.80
N ALA A 46 -9.65 4.56 -2.39
CA ALA A 46 -9.44 4.54 -3.83
C ALA A 46 -10.70 4.10 -4.57
N LYS A 47 -11.36 3.03 -4.14
CA LYS A 47 -12.65 2.58 -4.68
C LYS A 47 -13.71 3.68 -4.57
N LYS A 48 -13.83 4.38 -3.43
CA LYS A 48 -14.75 5.50 -3.25
C LYS A 48 -14.47 6.66 -4.20
N LYS A 49 -13.19 6.92 -4.49
CA LYS A 49 -12.74 7.97 -5.42
C LYS A 49 -12.74 7.51 -6.89
N ASN A 50 -13.22 6.30 -7.21
CA ASN A 50 -13.13 5.69 -8.54
C ASN A 50 -11.67 5.63 -9.08
N ILE A 51 -10.70 5.53 -8.17
CA ILE A 51 -9.29 5.34 -8.49
C ILE A 51 -9.07 3.83 -8.63
N SER A 52 -8.82 3.38 -9.86
CA SER A 52 -8.39 2.01 -10.12
C SER A 52 -6.89 1.90 -9.87
N PHE A 53 -6.52 1.19 -8.80
CA PHE A 53 -5.12 0.85 -8.56
C PHE A 53 -4.62 -0.11 -9.65
N THR A 54 -3.72 0.38 -10.50
CA THR A 54 -3.01 -0.48 -11.45
C THR A 54 -2.06 -1.41 -10.70
N PRO A 55 -1.70 -2.57 -11.27
CA PRO A 55 -0.70 -3.46 -10.69
C PRO A 55 0.62 -2.73 -10.38
N GLU A 56 1.03 -1.78 -11.24
CA GLU A 56 2.22 -0.94 -11.00
C GLU A 56 2.09 -0.06 -9.76
N MET A 57 0.93 0.57 -9.55
CA MET A 57 0.68 1.34 -8.32
C MET A 57 0.73 0.44 -7.10
N GLN A 58 0.11 -0.75 -7.16
CA GLN A 58 0.12 -1.69 -6.05
C GLN A 58 1.56 -2.11 -5.72
N THR A 59 2.36 -2.48 -6.72
CA THR A 59 3.78 -2.82 -6.51
C THR A 59 4.56 -1.67 -5.90
N ALA A 60 4.39 -0.44 -6.37
CA ALA A 60 5.06 0.73 -5.81
C ALA A 60 4.65 1.02 -4.35
N LEU A 61 3.37 0.83 -4.04
CA LEU A 61 2.80 1.01 -2.70
C LEU A 61 3.32 -0.07 -1.73
N LEU A 62 3.42 -1.31 -2.21
CA LEU A 62 4.00 -2.45 -1.49
C LEU A 62 5.49 -2.24 -1.21
N ASP A 63 6.25 -1.77 -2.20
CA ASP A 63 7.67 -1.47 -2.06
C ASP A 63 7.90 -0.34 -1.05
N TYR A 64 7.06 0.69 -1.10
CA TYR A 64 7.05 1.76 -0.11
C TYR A 64 6.77 1.21 1.31
N LEU A 65 5.68 0.47 1.51
CA LEU A 65 5.37 -0.18 2.80
C LEU A 65 6.52 -1.05 3.31
N LYS A 66 7.14 -1.84 2.42
CA LYS A 66 8.27 -2.71 2.72
C LYS A 66 9.53 -1.92 3.12
N SER A 67 9.74 -0.74 2.52
CA SER A 67 10.83 0.17 2.91
C SER A 67 10.64 0.71 4.33
N HIS A 68 9.40 0.92 4.78
CA HIS A 68 9.06 1.35 6.14
C HIS A 68 9.10 0.21 7.17
N LEU A 69 9.19 -1.05 6.73
CA LEU A 69 9.34 -2.19 7.61
C LEU A 69 10.80 -2.48 7.97
N PRO A 70 11.06 -2.91 9.23
CA PRO A 70 12.37 -3.42 9.60
C PRO A 70 12.70 -4.68 8.79
N VAL A 71 13.98 -4.87 8.45
CA VAL A 71 14.46 -5.95 7.56
C VAL A 71 13.98 -7.34 8.01
N ALA A 72 13.92 -7.57 9.32
CA ALA A 72 13.43 -8.83 9.90
C ALA A 72 11.96 -9.14 9.57
N LYS A 73 11.13 -8.10 9.38
CA LYS A 73 9.70 -8.24 9.04
C LYS A 73 9.42 -8.20 7.55
N ARG A 74 10.37 -7.74 6.72
CA ARG A 74 10.19 -7.67 5.26
C ARG A 74 9.89 -9.03 4.64
N LYS A 75 10.55 -10.11 5.08
CA LYS A 75 10.28 -11.48 4.58
C LYS A 75 8.89 -11.99 4.97
N GLN A 76 8.46 -11.74 6.20
CA GLN A 76 7.14 -12.15 6.68
C GLN A 76 6.04 -11.38 5.95
N PHE A 77 6.24 -10.08 5.78
CA PHE A 77 5.35 -9.23 5.00
C PHE A 77 5.23 -9.67 3.54
N ASP A 78 6.34 -10.03 2.88
CA ASP A 78 6.31 -10.52 1.49
C ASP A 78 5.49 -11.80 1.34
N ALA A 79 5.69 -12.78 2.23
CA ALA A 79 4.92 -14.01 2.25
C ALA A 79 3.43 -13.74 2.55
N PHE A 80 3.17 -12.82 3.48
CA PHE A 80 1.81 -12.42 3.85
C PHE A 80 1.08 -11.74 2.68
N LEU A 81 1.77 -10.83 1.97
CA LEU A 81 1.24 -10.15 0.79
C LEU A 81 0.95 -11.11 -0.35
N SER A 82 1.85 -12.06 -0.61
CA SER A 82 1.62 -13.09 -1.63
C SER A 82 0.36 -13.90 -1.33
N MET A 83 0.11 -14.20 -0.05
CA MET A 83 -1.11 -14.88 0.39
C MET A 83 -2.36 -13.99 0.26
N PHE A 84 -2.26 -12.70 0.60
CA PHE A 84 -3.35 -11.73 0.52
C PHE A 84 -3.77 -11.45 -0.93
N LEU A 85 -2.81 -11.20 -1.82
CA LEU A 85 -3.05 -10.96 -3.24
C LEU A 85 -3.65 -12.19 -3.93
N SER A 86 -3.17 -13.39 -3.57
CA SER A 86 -3.75 -14.65 -4.05
C SER A 86 -5.22 -14.79 -3.65
N LYS A 87 -5.61 -14.37 -2.43
CA LYS A 87 -7.01 -14.39 -1.99
C LYS A 87 -7.87 -13.32 -2.66
N MET A 88 -7.33 -12.13 -2.96
CA MET A 88 -8.09 -11.09 -3.68
C MET A 88 -8.36 -11.44 -5.14
N ASN A 89 -7.49 -12.22 -5.79
CA ASN A 89 -7.64 -12.63 -7.18
C ASN A 89 -8.51 -13.90 -7.37
N THR A 90 -9.02 -14.46 -6.27
CA THR A 90 -9.84 -15.69 -6.26
C THR A 90 -11.32 -15.40 -5.90
N GLN A 91 -11.81 -14.18 -6.13
CA GLN A 91 -13.23 -13.84 -6.03
C GLN A 91 -13.78 -13.28 -7.33
#